data_AF-A0A971IG64-F1
#
_entry.id   AF-A0A971IG64-F1
#
_cell.length_a   1.000
_cell.length_b   1.000
_cell.length_c   1.000
_cell.angle_alpha   90.00
_cell.angle_beta   90.00
_cell.angle_gamma   90.00
#
_symmetry.space_group_name_H-M   'P 1'
#
loop_
_entity.id
_entity.type
_entity.pdbx_description
1 polymer ?
#
loop_
_entity_poly.entity_id
_entity_poly.type
_entity_poly.pdbx_seq_one_letter_code
_entity_poly.pdbx_strand_id
1 'polypeptide(L)'
;LCLGLSSGVTCGALAGGALAMWLLAGRPVDGEVVAGLVDWFRDRFGSTECDAILGGDPAARFSACPSLVAETYVTARELLDAHGDLPG
;
A
#
# COMPACT_ATOMS: atom_id res chain seq x y z
N LEU A 1 6.69 -4.81 8.28
CA LEU A 1 6.43 -5.67 7.10
C LEU A 1 7.53 -5.52 6.02
N CYS A 2 8.82 -5.39 6.37
CA CYS A 2 9.87 -5.36 5.34
C CYS A 2 9.99 -6.73 4.66
N LEU A 3 10.40 -6.76 3.39
CA LEU A 3 10.58 -8.01 2.62
C LEU A 3 9.34 -8.93 2.67
N GLY A 4 8.12 -8.37 2.69
CA GLY A 4 6.88 -9.15 2.79
C GLY A 4 6.89 -10.09 4.00
N LEU A 5 6.98 -9.54 5.22
CA LEU A 5 7.13 -10.32 6.47
C LEU A 5 8.36 -11.24 6.52
N SER A 6 9.44 -10.87 5.83
CA SER A 6 10.61 -11.74 5.65
C SER A 6 10.31 -13.07 4.92
N SER A 7 9.15 -13.17 4.27
CA SER A 7 8.74 -14.35 3.49
C SER A 7 8.41 -14.00 2.03
N GLY A 8 8.66 -12.76 1.60
CA GLY A 8 8.46 -12.34 0.21
C GLY A 8 7.00 -12.11 -0.19
N VAL A 9 6.07 -12.26 0.76
CA VAL A 9 4.62 -12.15 0.50
C VAL A 9 4.18 -10.69 0.36
N THR A 10 2.88 -10.41 0.56
CA THR A 10 2.26 -9.08 0.46
C THR A 10 3.17 -7.94 0.93
N CYS A 11 3.37 -6.97 0.05
CA CYS A 11 4.23 -5.83 0.26
C CYS A 11 3.79 -5.03 1.50
N GLY A 12 4.77 -4.68 2.33
CA GLY A 12 4.52 -3.91 3.55
C GLY A 12 3.97 -2.51 3.30
N ALA A 13 4.28 -1.90 2.15
CA ALA A 13 3.70 -0.61 1.76
C ALA A 13 2.18 -0.74 1.53
N LEU A 14 1.75 -1.77 0.81
CA LEU A 14 0.32 -2.02 0.55
C LEU A 14 -0.44 -2.32 1.84
N ALA A 15 0.04 -3.27 2.64
CA ALA A 15 -0.61 -3.60 3.91
C ALA A 15 -0.61 -2.42 4.90
N GLY A 16 0.47 -1.64 4.92
CA GLY A 16 0.57 -0.41 5.71
C GLY A 16 -0.36 0.69 5.22
N GLY A 17 -0.52 0.85 3.90
CA GLY A 17 -1.45 1.79 3.29
C GLY A 17 -2.89 1.43 3.60
N ALA A 18 -3.26 0.16 3.46
CA ALA A 18 -4.59 -0.33 3.86
C ALA A 18 -4.84 -0.04 5.34
N LEU A 19 -3.91 -0.38 6.25
CA LEU A 19 -4.02 -0.04 7.67
C LEU A 19 -4.17 1.48 7.89
N ALA A 20 -3.37 2.29 7.20
CA ALA A 20 -3.43 3.75 7.30
C ALA A 20 -4.82 4.27 6.92
N MET A 21 -5.51 3.66 5.95
CA MET A 21 -6.87 4.08 5.60
C MET A 21 -7.83 3.99 6.79
N TRP A 22 -7.82 2.89 7.54
CA TRP A 22 -8.65 2.72 8.73
C TRP A 22 -8.28 3.71 9.84
N LEU A 23 -7.00 3.97 10.02
CA LEU A 23 -6.52 4.93 11.02
C LEU A 23 -6.91 6.37 10.68
N LEU A 24 -6.78 6.76 9.41
CA LEU A 24 -7.07 8.11 8.92
C LEU A 24 -8.56 8.40 8.87
N ALA A 25 -9.37 7.42 8.44
CA ALA A 25 -10.82 7.57 8.41
C ALA A 25 -11.43 7.64 9.82
N GLY A 26 -10.78 7.04 10.82
CA GLY A 26 -11.29 6.94 12.19
C GLY A 26 -12.56 6.09 12.33
N ARG A 27 -12.94 5.38 11.26
CA ARG A 27 -14.11 4.52 11.15
C ARG A 27 -13.84 3.38 10.18
N PRO A 28 -14.71 2.35 10.12
CA PRO A 28 -14.61 1.36 9.08
C PRO A 28 -14.63 1.96 7.67
N VAL A 29 -13.69 1.51 6.85
CA VAL A 29 -13.57 1.87 5.44
C VAL A 29 -14.25 0.79 4.61
N ASP A 30 -14.99 1.19 3.57
CA ASP A 30 -15.63 0.24 2.66
C ASP A 30 -14.57 -0.67 2.01
N GLY A 31 -14.89 -1.97 1.91
CA GLY A 31 -14.02 -2.95 1.27
C GLY A 31 -13.68 -2.59 -0.18
N GLU A 32 -14.60 -1.95 -0.91
CA GLU A 32 -14.36 -1.50 -2.29
C GLU A 32 -13.32 -0.36 -2.36
N VAL A 33 -13.29 0.53 -1.36
CA VAL A 33 -12.30 1.61 -1.28
C VAL A 33 -10.90 1.04 -0.98
N VAL A 34 -10.82 0.03 -0.12
CA VAL A 34 -9.57 -0.70 0.14
C VAL A 34 -9.15 -1.52 -1.09
N ALA A 35 -10.09 -2.15 -1.79
CA ALA A 35 -9.82 -2.86 -3.05
C ALA A 35 -9.26 -1.92 -4.12
N GLY A 36 -9.77 -0.68 -4.19
CA GLY A 36 -9.22 0.36 -5.06
C GLY A 36 -7.74 0.66 -4.79
N LEU A 37 -7.31 0.66 -3.52
CA LEU A 37 -5.89 0.80 -3.19
C LEU A 37 -5.06 -0.40 -3.67
N VAL A 38 -5.61 -1.62 -3.54
CA VAL A 38 -4.95 -2.85 -4.01
C VAL A 38 -4.80 -2.86 -5.53
N ASP A 39 -5.84 -2.46 -6.26
CA ASP A 39 -5.84 -2.43 -7.72
C ASP A 39 -4.89 -1.34 -8.23
N TRP A 40 -4.97 -0.13 -7.68
CA TRP A 40 -4.00 0.93 -7.99
C TRP A 40 -2.57 0.46 -7.73
N PHE A 41 -2.31 -0.19 -6.59
CA PHE A 41 -0.97 -0.64 -6.22
C PHE A 41 -0.44 -1.68 -7.22
N ARG A 42 -1.30 -2.63 -7.62
CA ARG A 42 -0.97 -3.65 -8.62
C ARG A 42 -0.68 -3.01 -9.98
N ASP A 43 -1.49 -2.05 -10.41
CA ASP A 43 -1.29 -1.36 -11.70
C ASP A 43 -0.02 -0.52 -11.70
N ARG A 44 0.29 0.14 -10.57
CA ARG A 44 1.43 1.04 -10.43
C ARG A 44 2.78 0.31 -10.29
N PHE A 45 2.81 -0.84 -9.60
CA PHE A 45 4.03 -1.56 -9.25
C PHE A 45 4.12 -2.97 -9.84
N GLY A 46 3.11 -3.41 -10.59
CA GLY A 46 3.07 -4.69 -11.30
C GLY A 46 2.75 -5.92 -10.46
N SER A 47 2.79 -5.82 -9.12
CA SER A 47 2.46 -6.92 -8.21
C SER A 47 2.12 -6.40 -6.81
N THR A 48 1.44 -7.23 -6.02
CA THR A 48 1.25 -7.02 -4.57
C THR A 48 2.33 -7.71 -3.73
N GLU A 49 3.08 -8.65 -4.32
CA GLU A 49 4.06 -9.47 -3.62
C GLU A 49 5.43 -8.80 -3.60
N CYS A 50 6.06 -8.75 -2.43
CA CYS A 50 7.31 -8.03 -2.23
C CYS A 50 8.45 -8.60 -3.08
N ASP A 51 8.56 -9.92 -3.21
CA ASP A 51 9.61 -10.55 -4.00
C ASP A 51 9.48 -10.28 -5.49
N ALA A 52 8.24 -10.24 -6.00
CA ALA A 52 7.96 -9.90 -7.38
C ALA A 52 8.35 -8.45 -7.70
N ILE A 53 8.07 -7.52 -6.78
CA ILE A 53 8.44 -6.10 -6.94
C ILE A 53 9.96 -5.89 -6.89
N LEU A 54 10.65 -6.59 -5.98
CA LEU A 54 12.10 -6.45 -5.80
C LEU A 54 12.92 -7.30 -6.80
N GLY A 55 12.26 -8.11 -7.64
CA GLY A 55 12.93 -9.01 -8.59
C GLY A 55 13.81 -10.05 -7.91
N GLY A 56 13.49 -10.44 -6.68
CA GLY A 56 14.29 -11.38 -5.88
C GLY A 56 15.62 -10.82 -5.34
N ASP A 57 15.88 -9.52 -5.47
CA ASP A 57 17.05 -8.86 -4.85
C ASP A 57 16.64 -8.09 -3.57
N PRO A 58 16.97 -8.60 -2.37
CA PRO A 58 16.68 -7.89 -1.13
C PRO A 58 17.35 -6.52 -1.01
N ALA A 59 18.46 -6.25 -1.72
CA ALA A 59 19.12 -4.96 -1.68
C ALA A 59 18.34 -3.87 -2.42
N ALA A 60 17.53 -4.24 -3.43
CA ALA A 60 16.65 -3.31 -4.15
C ALA A 60 15.66 -2.59 -3.23
N ARG A 61 15.38 -3.11 -2.03
CA ARG A 61 14.53 -2.45 -1.03
C ARG A 61 15.02 -1.05 -0.64
N PHE A 62 16.33 -0.81 -0.66
CA PHE A 62 16.89 0.48 -0.23
C PHE A 62 16.57 1.61 -1.21
N SER A 63 16.43 1.28 -2.50
CA SER A 63 16.01 2.23 -3.53
C SER A 63 14.49 2.22 -3.76
N ALA A 64 13.85 1.04 -3.73
CA ALA A 64 12.43 0.89 -4.09
C ALA A 64 11.46 1.19 -2.93
N CYS A 65 11.72 0.68 -1.71
CA CYS A 65 10.74 0.76 -0.62
C CYS A 65 10.38 2.19 -0.19
N PRO A 66 11.29 3.18 -0.17
CA PRO A 66 10.94 4.55 0.18
C PRO A 66 9.83 5.14 -0.71
N SER A 67 9.90 4.95 -2.04
CA SER A 67 8.87 5.47 -2.96
C SER A 67 7.58 4.67 -2.87
N LEU A 68 7.67 3.33 -2.79
CA LEU A 68 6.51 2.45 -2.55
C LEU A 68 5.69 2.92 -1.34
N VAL A 69 6.34 3.18 -0.20
CA VAL A 69 5.65 3.62 1.02
C VAL A 69 5.04 5.00 0.85
N ALA A 70 5.80 5.97 0.30
CA ALA A 70 5.33 7.34 0.14
C ALA A 70 4.14 7.43 -0.82
N GLU A 71 4.26 6.83 -2.01
CA GLU A 71 3.22 6.83 -3.03
C GLU A 71 1.96 6.10 -2.52
N THR A 72 2.12 4.94 -1.86
CA THR A 72 0.97 4.20 -1.32
C THR A 72 0.22 4.98 -0.25
N TYR A 73 0.93 5.69 0.63
CA TYR A 73 0.28 6.53 1.64
C TYR A 73 -0.47 7.71 1.01
N VAL A 74 0.12 8.37 0.02
CA VAL A 74 -0.53 9.46 -0.70
C VAL A 74 -1.80 8.96 -1.38
N THR A 75 -1.73 7.87 -2.12
CA THR A 75 -2.92 7.34 -2.81
C THR A 75 -3.98 6.81 -1.84
N ALA A 76 -3.57 6.18 -0.73
CA ALA A 76 -4.52 5.80 0.32
C ALA A 76 -5.30 7.01 0.85
N ARG A 77 -4.64 8.16 1.04
CA ARG A 77 -5.31 9.41 1.43
C ARG A 77 -6.22 9.97 0.34
N GLU A 78 -5.76 9.99 -0.90
CA GLU A 78 -6.54 10.49 -2.04
C GLU A 78 -7.82 9.67 -2.26
N LEU A 79 -7.74 8.34 -2.12
CA LEU A 79 -8.89 7.46 -2.18
C LEU A 79 -9.88 7.75 -1.05
N LEU A 80 -9.42 7.94 0.18
CA LEU A 80 -10.33 8.33 1.27
C LEU A 80 -10.97 9.70 1.03
N ASP A 81 -10.21 10.68 0.55
CA ASP A 81 -10.71 12.03 0.29
C ASP A 81 -11.78 12.01 -0.81
N ALA A 82 -11.53 11.28 -1.91
CA ALA A 82 -12.46 11.12 -3.01
C ALA A 82 -13.81 10.49 -2.60
N HIS A 83 -13.81 9.71 -1.51
CA HIS A 83 -14.99 9.06 -0.95
C HIS A 83 -15.59 9.81 0.25
N GLY A 84 -15.01 10.95 0.66
CA GLY A 84 -15.46 11.69 1.84
C GLY A 84 -15.25 10.94 3.15
N ASP A 85 -14.27 10.03 3.18
CA ASP A 85 -13.92 9.22 4.35
C ASP A 85 -12.91 9.90 5.26
N LEU A 86 -12.26 10.99 4.83
CA LEU A 86 -11.40 11.78 5.70
C LEU A 86 -12.22 12.68 6.65
N PRO A 87 -11.85 12.77 7.94
CA PRO A 87 -12.41 13.76 8.83
C PRO A 87 -12.06 15.17 8.35
N GLY A 88 -13.06 16.07 8.39
CA GLY A 88 -12.91 17.49 8.05
C GLY A 88 -12.27 18.33 9.14
#